data_AF-A0A4R1AP60-F1
#
_entry.id   AF-A0A4R1AP60-F1
#
_cell.length_a   1.000
_cell.length_b   1.000
_cell.length_c   1.000
_cell.angle_alpha   90.00
_cell.angle_beta   90.00
_cell.angle_gamma   90.00
#
_symmetry.space_group_name_H-M   'P 1'
#
loop_
_entity.id
_entity.type
_entity.pdbx_description
1 polymer ?
#
loop_
_entity_poly.entity_id
_entity_poly.type
_entity_poly.pdbx_seq_one_letter_code
_entity_poly.pdbx_strand_id
1 'polypeptide(L)'
;MGENRKKILTQIQEKRERMIDSAKKYGYTSEYTIRCSEELDQLIFEYQQQKQNDKKQKRKIKFSFRLLITTWREKLVEAKYQAHS
;
A
#
# COMPACT_ATOMS: atom_id res chain seq x y z
N MET A 1 -9.52 -6.82 7.32
CA MET A 1 -8.78 -5.80 6.53
C MET A 1 -9.37 -4.41 6.81
N GLY A 2 -8.94 -3.67 7.84
CA GLY A 2 -9.50 -2.32 7.98
C GLY A 2 -9.04 -1.46 9.13
N GLU A 3 -8.89 -1.99 10.35
CA GLU A 3 -8.77 -1.14 11.54
C GLU A 3 -7.45 -0.37 11.60
N ASN A 4 -6.31 -1.02 11.33
CA ASN A 4 -5.02 -0.33 11.32
C ASN A 4 -4.93 0.76 10.26
N ARG A 5 -5.49 0.55 9.07
CA ARG A 5 -5.50 1.57 8.01
C ARG A 5 -6.39 2.76 8.37
N LYS A 6 -7.56 2.50 8.97
CA LYS A 6 -8.43 3.56 9.47
C LYS A 6 -7.75 4.35 10.58
N LYS A 7 -7.08 3.69 11.52
CA LYS A 7 -6.34 4.32 12.61
C LYS A 7 -5.23 5.25 12.11
N ILE A 8 -4.44 4.79 11.13
CA ILE A 8 -3.38 5.62 10.50
C ILE A 8 -3.99 6.84 9.80
N LEU A 9 -5.11 6.68 9.08
CA LEU A 9 -5.79 7.81 8.42
C LEU A 9 -6.35 8.82 9.43
N THR A 10 -6.92 8.35 10.54
CA THR A 10 -7.38 9.23 11.63
C THR A 10 -6.21 10.00 12.25
N GLN A 11 -5.09 9.34 12.51
CA GLN A 11 -3.89 9.99 13.06
C GLN A 11 -3.32 11.04 12.09
N ILE A 12 -3.30 10.75 10.79
CA ILE A 12 -2.90 11.73 9.76
C ILE A 12 -3.82 12.95 9.79
N GLN A 13 -5.14 12.74 9.88
CA GLN A 13 -6.10 13.83 9.93
C GLN A 13 -5.93 14.71 11.18
N GLU A 14 -5.84 14.10 12.36
CA GLU A 14 -5.63 14.83 13.62
C GLU A 14 -4.31 15.60 13.63
N LYS A 15 -3.25 15.01 13.08
CA LYS A 15 -1.93 15.63 13.02
C LYS A 15 -1.93 16.81 12.02
N ARG A 16 -2.65 16.68 10.91
CA ARG A 16 -2.87 17.77 9.93
C ARG A 16 -3.62 18.93 10.54
N GLU A 17 -4.69 18.67 11.28
CA GLU A 17 -5.45 19.72 11.98
C GLU A 17 -4.58 20.45 13.00
N ARG A 18 -3.80 19.71 13.81
CA ARG A 18 -2.83 20.30 14.74
C ARG A 18 -1.76 21.13 14.03
N MET A 19 -1.23 20.67 12.90
CA MET A 19 -0.26 21.42 12.11
C MET A 19 -0.87 22.74 11.58
N ILE A 20 -2.11 22.70 11.09
CA ILE A 20 -2.82 23.89 10.60
C ILE A 20 -3.08 24.89 11.72
N ASP A 21 -3.53 24.43 12.88
CA ASP A 21 -3.74 25.30 14.04
C ASP A 21 -2.43 25.90 14.54
N SER A 22 -1.35 25.13 14.49
CA SER A 22 -0.02 25.59 14.85
C SER A 22 0.52 26.61 13.85
N ALA A 23 0.30 26.39 12.56
CA ALA A 23 0.66 27.33 11.51
C ALA A 23 -0.10 28.66 11.64
N LYS A 24 -1.40 28.59 12.01
CA LYS A 24 -2.22 29.77 12.29
C LYS A 24 -1.76 30.53 13.54
N LYS A 25 -1.26 29.81 14.55
CA LYS A 25 -0.87 30.39 15.85
C LYS A 25 0.58 30.88 15.90
N TYR A 26 1.50 30.15 15.28
CA TYR A 26 2.95 30.38 15.36
C TYR A 26 3.57 30.76 13.99
N GLY A 27 2.81 30.67 12.90
CA GLY A 27 3.30 30.87 11.54
C GLY A 27 3.83 29.58 10.91
N TYR A 28 3.70 29.47 9.59
CA TYR A 28 4.12 28.30 8.80
C TYR A 28 5.63 28.02 8.84
N THR A 29 6.43 29.03 9.16
CA THR A 29 7.89 28.96 9.26
C THR A 29 8.38 28.76 10.70
N SER A 30 7.48 28.63 11.67
CA SER A 30 7.89 28.28 13.03
C SER A 30 8.46 26.86 13.06
N GLU A 31 9.55 26.67 13.80
CA GLU A 31 10.20 25.37 13.99
C GLU A 31 9.20 24.30 14.45
N TYR A 32 8.23 24.69 15.28
CA TYR A 32 7.14 23.83 15.72
C TYR A 32 6.22 23.36 14.58
N THR A 33 5.87 24.25 13.65
CA THR A 33 5.03 23.90 12.49
C THR A 33 5.79 23.06 11.47
N ILE A 34 7.07 23.35 11.25
CA ILE A 34 7.96 22.56 10.38
C ILE A 34 8.10 21.14 10.92
N ARG A 35 8.35 20.99 12.22
CA ARG A 35 8.42 19.67 12.86
C ARG A 35 7.09 18.91 12.77
N CYS A 36 5.96 19.62 12.93
CA CYS A 36 4.65 19.01 12.72
C CYS A 36 4.44 18.54 11.27
N SER A 37 4.95 19.26 10.27
CA SER A 37 4.87 18.81 8.87
C SER A 37 5.74 17.61 8.60
N GLU A 38 6.96 17.56 9.13
CA GLU A 38 7.86 16.42 8.98
C GLU A 38 7.27 15.13 9.60
N GLU A 39 6.70 15.24 10.80
CA GLU A 39 6.03 14.11 11.47
C GLU A 39 4.78 13.66 10.69
N LEU A 40 4.06 14.60 10.06
CA LEU A 40 2.91 14.29 9.21
C LEU A 40 3.35 13.57 7.92
N ASP A 41 4.43 14.03 7.29
CA ASP A 41 4.97 13.43 6.06
C ASP A 41 5.47 11.99 6.31
N GLN A 42 6.07 11.71 7.47
CA GLN A 42 6.47 10.36 7.86
C GLN A 42 5.27 9.41 7.95
N LEU A 43 4.18 9.85 8.60
CA LEU A 43 2.95 9.06 8.72
C LEU A 43 2.31 8.80 7.35
N ILE A 44 2.32 9.79 6.45
CA ILE A 44 1.84 9.63 5.08
C ILE A 44 2.71 8.63 4.31
N PHE A 45 4.02 8.70 4.46
CA PHE A 45 4.96 7.80 3.80
C PHE A 45 4.75 6.34 4.23
N GLU A 46 4.61 6.07 5.53
CA GLU A 46 4.32 4.72 6.05
C GLU A 46 3.03 4.15 5.48
N TYR A 47 1.96 4.97 5.43
CA TYR A 47 0.69 4.56 4.83
C TYR A 47 0.84 4.21 3.35
N GLN A 48 1.58 5.01 2.59
CA GLN A 48 1.83 4.77 1.18
C GLN A 48 2.65 3.49 0.95
N GLN A 49 3.67 3.23 1.77
CA GLN A 49 4.47 2.01 1.70
C GLN A 49 3.62 0.76 1.95
N GLN A 50 2.76 0.77 2.97
CA GLN A 50 1.82 -0.32 3.23
C GLN A 50 0.92 -0.59 2.02
N LYS A 51 0.37 0.47 1.41
CA LYS A 51 -0.47 0.38 0.21
C LYS A 51 0.29 -0.15 -1.01
N GLN A 52 1.57 0.20 -1.16
CA GLN A 52 2.43 -0.30 -2.23
C GLN A 52 2.75 -1.79 -2.06
N ASN A 53 3.03 -2.24 -0.84
CA ASN A 53 3.30 -3.65 -0.56
C ASN A 53 2.06 -4.53 -0.81
N ASP A 54 0.86 -4.06 -0.44
CA ASP A 54 -0.41 -4.70 -0.81
C ASP A 54 -0.55 -4.89 -2.33
N LYS A 55 -0.20 -3.87 -3.13
CA LYS A 55 -0.24 -3.95 -4.61
C LYS A 55 0.81 -4.91 -5.16
N LYS A 56 2.02 -4.94 -4.60
CA LYS A 56 3.10 -5.86 -4.99
C LYS A 56 2.71 -7.32 -4.72
N GLN A 57 2.10 -7.61 -3.56
CA GLN A 57 1.61 -8.95 -3.23
C GLN A 57 0.53 -9.41 -4.21
N LYS A 58 -0.47 -8.57 -4.50
CA LYS A 58 -1.52 -8.89 -5.49
C LYS A 58 -0.96 -9.17 -6.88
N ARG A 59 0.08 -8.42 -7.31
CA ARG A 59 0.79 -8.68 -8.57
C ARG A 59 1.52 -10.02 -8.57
N LYS A 60 2.22 -10.37 -7.48
CA LYS A 60 2.91 -11.67 -7.34
C LYS A 60 1.90 -12.82 -7.38
N ILE A 61 0.83 -12.75 -6.60
CA ILE A 61 -0.23 -13.77 -6.59
C ILE A 61 -0.84 -13.92 -7.99
N LYS A 62 -1.16 -12.81 -8.66
CA LYS A 62 -1.68 -12.84 -10.04
C LYS A 62 -0.69 -13.47 -11.02
N PHE A 63 0.60 -13.19 -10.88
CA PHE A 63 1.65 -13.79 -11.72
C PHE A 63 1.78 -15.30 -11.46
N SER A 64 1.83 -15.72 -10.19
CA SER A 64 1.89 -17.14 -9.80
C SER A 64 0.68 -17.91 -10.29
N PHE A 65 -0.53 -17.35 -10.17
CA PHE A 65 -1.74 -17.97 -10.73
C PHE A 65 -1.66 -18.09 -12.26
N ARG A 66 -1.16 -17.06 -12.95
CA ARG A 66 -1.01 -17.09 -14.41
C ARG A 66 0.00 -18.15 -14.86
N LEU A 67 1.11 -18.27 -14.15
CA LEU A 67 2.16 -19.28 -14.39
C LEU A 67 1.67 -20.71 -14.12
N LEU A 68 0.84 -20.89 -13.08
CA LEU A 68 0.15 -22.14 -12.85
C LEU A 68 -0.79 -22.44 -14.02
N ILE A 69 -1.71 -21.55 -14.37
CA ILE A 69 -2.66 -21.81 -15.48
C ILE A 69 -1.94 -22.21 -16.79
N THR A 70 -0.80 -21.60 -17.12
CA THR A 70 -0.03 -21.96 -18.33
C THR A 70 0.60 -23.34 -18.24
N THR A 71 1.23 -23.68 -17.12
CA THR A 71 1.92 -24.98 -16.96
C THR A 71 0.94 -26.16 -16.92
N TRP A 72 -0.27 -25.95 -16.40
CA TRP A 72 -1.33 -26.96 -16.43
C TRP A 72 -1.93 -27.11 -17.83
N ARG A 73 -1.95 -26.04 -18.64
CA ARG A 73 -2.42 -26.08 -20.03
C ARG A 73 -1.52 -26.95 -20.91
N GLU A 74 -0.21 -26.88 -20.71
CA GLU A 74 0.77 -27.71 -21.42
C GLU A 74 0.60 -29.20 -21.08
N LYS A 75 0.49 -29.53 -19.80
CA LYS A 75 0.24 -30.91 -19.34
C LYS A 75 -1.08 -31.51 -19.85
N LEU A 76 -2.13 -30.69 -19.97
CA LEU A 76 -3.42 -31.14 -20.52
C LEU A 76 -3.36 -31.41 -22.03
N VAL A 77 -2.48 -30.73 -22.76
CA VAL A 77 -2.25 -30.98 -24.18
C VAL A 77 -1.47 -32.28 -24.35
N GLU A 78 -0.39 -32.48 -23.60
CA GLU A 78 0.40 -33.73 -23.61
C GLU A 78 -0.43 -34.96 -23.23
N ALA A 79 -1.25 -34.86 -22.18
CA ALA A 79 -2.14 -35.95 -21.77
C ALA A 79 -3.16 -36.35 -22.85
N LYS A 80 -3.55 -35.42 -23.74
CA LYS A 80 -4.44 -35.72 -24.88
C LYS A 80 -3.71 -36.36 -26.06
N TYR A 81 -2.43 -36.05 -26.27
CA TYR A 81 -1.63 -36.67 -27.33
C TYR A 81 -1.28 -38.14 -27.01
N GLN A 82 -1.06 -38.48 -25.74
CA GLN A 82 -0.81 -39.88 -25.33
C GLN A 82 -2.04 -40.80 -25.45
N ALA A 83 -3.26 -40.27 -25.44
CA ALA A 83 -4.49 -41.07 -25.46
C ALA A 83 -4.95 -41.49 -26.87
N HIS A 84 -4.24 -41.07 -27.93
CA HIS A 84 -4.61 -41.31 -29.33
C HIS A 84 -3.52 -42.06 -30.12
N SER A 85 -2.57 -42.69 -29.43
CA SER A 85 -1.58 -43.63 -29.94
C SER A 85 -1.82 -45.02 -29.36
#